data_AF-A0A6M0EWY7-F1
#
_entry.id   AF-A0A6M0EWY7-F1
#
_cell.length_a   1.000
_cell.length_b   1.000
_cell.length_c   1.000
_cell.angle_alpha   90.00
_cell.angle_beta   90.00
_cell.angle_gamma   90.00
#
_symmetry.space_group_name_H-M   'P 1'
#
loop_
_entity.id
_entity.type
_entity.pdbx_description
1 polymer ?
#
loop_
_entity_poly.entity_id
_entity_poly.type
_entity_poly.pdbx_seq_one_letter_code
_entity_poly.pdbx_strand_id
1 'polypeptide(L)'
;MTDDYGQVIDLGNLCGGNSSGVLQTKIVRRDANIPVVEVTFNGTRTFEMLLDTGASGTAITPQMAKALGVLPEGTVLVDTAAGRIRVFRGRVNSIATGGIVANNLFVTIHPSLPIGLLGQDLFGNYDVTIRKDVVEFAPRQQ
;
A
#
# COMPACT_ATOMS: atom_id res chain seq x y z
N MET A 1 8.43 -10.36 33.56
CA MET A 1 7.63 -10.76 34.74
C MET A 1 7.95 -12.21 35.00
N THR A 2 8.09 -12.63 36.26
CA THR A 2 8.33 -14.04 36.63
C THR A 2 7.15 -14.52 37.44
N ASP A 3 6.77 -15.79 37.30
CA ASP A 3 5.75 -16.38 38.16
C ASP A 3 6.31 -16.71 39.55
N ASP A 4 5.45 -17.21 40.43
CA ASP A 4 5.80 -17.60 41.80
C ASP A 4 6.77 -18.80 41.86
N TYR A 5 7.09 -19.41 40.71
CA TYR A 5 8.10 -20.46 40.55
C TYR A 5 9.41 -19.95 39.94
N GLY A 6 9.53 -18.63 39.71
CA GLY A 6 10.74 -17.99 39.19
C GLY A 6 10.96 -18.20 37.69
N GLN A 7 9.97 -18.71 36.96
CA GLN A 7 10.08 -18.91 35.52
C GLN A 7 9.77 -17.60 34.80
N VAL A 8 10.60 -17.22 33.81
CA VAL A 8 10.38 -16.01 33.02
C VAL A 8 9.12 -16.19 32.18
N ILE A 9 8.10 -15.39 32.48
CA ILE A 9 6.87 -15.35 31.71
C ILE A 9 7.18 -14.56 30.43
N ASP A 10 7.20 -15.26 29.29
CA ASP A 10 7.26 -14.65 27.97
C ASP A 10 5.92 -13.97 27.67
N LEU A 11 5.92 -12.64 27.73
CA LEU A 11 4.75 -11.81 27.49
C LEU A 11 4.58 -11.45 26.01
N GLY A 12 5.44 -11.95 25.11
CA GLY A 12 5.47 -11.57 23.69
C GLY A 12 4.15 -11.78 22.95
N ASN A 13 3.27 -12.63 23.49
CA ASN A 13 1.96 -12.96 22.91
C ASN A 13 0.77 -12.64 23.83
N LEU A 14 0.95 -11.86 24.92
CA LEU A 14 -0.14 -11.50 25.82
C LEU A 14 -1.13 -10.48 25.24
N CYS A 15 -0.90 -9.98 24.03
CA CYS A 15 -1.87 -9.18 23.30
C CYS A 15 -2.91 -10.08 22.62
N GLY A 16 -3.64 -10.86 23.41
CA GLY A 16 -4.88 -11.51 23.01
C GLY A 16 -6.03 -10.51 23.01
N GLY A 17 -6.09 -9.66 21.99
CA GLY A 17 -7.19 -8.73 21.75
C GLY A 17 -6.97 -8.05 20.42
N ASN A 18 -8.00 -8.01 19.56
CA ASN A 18 -8.03 -7.34 18.26
C ASN A 18 -7.01 -6.20 18.19
N SER A 19 -5.94 -6.38 17.40
CA SER A 19 -4.86 -5.41 17.35
C SER A 19 -5.35 -4.10 16.73
N SER A 20 -5.87 -3.21 17.58
CA SER A 20 -6.03 -1.77 17.37
C SER A 20 -4.66 -1.07 17.26
N GLY A 21 -3.66 -1.76 16.74
CA GLY A 21 -2.31 -1.25 16.55
C GLY A 21 -2.27 -0.38 15.31
N VAL A 22 -1.70 0.81 15.45
CA VAL A 22 -1.39 1.67 14.31
C VAL A 22 -0.32 0.97 13.48
N LEU A 23 -0.69 0.57 12.26
CA LEU A 23 0.25 0.03 11.27
C LEU A 23 1.05 1.18 10.68
N GLN A 24 2.31 0.95 10.29
CA GLN A 24 3.17 2.03 9.82
C GLN A 24 4.07 1.57 8.67
N THR A 25 4.26 2.45 7.68
CA THR A 25 5.29 2.29 6.65
C THR A 25 6.27 3.46 6.71
N LYS A 26 7.55 3.18 6.43
CA LYS A 26 8.59 4.22 6.39
C LYS A 26 8.47 5.02 5.11
N ILE A 27 8.60 6.33 5.24
CA ILE A 27 8.79 7.23 4.10
C ILE A 27 10.26 7.14 3.70
N VAL A 28 10.56 6.51 2.56
CA VAL A 28 11.95 6.34 2.11
C VAL A 28 12.55 7.62 1.56
N ARG A 29 11.71 8.45 0.94
CA ARG A 29 12.02 9.82 0.50
C ARG A 29 10.74 10.59 0.27
N ARG A 30 10.88 11.88 -0.07
CA ARG A 30 9.77 12.70 -0.54
C ARG A 30 10.04 13.19 -1.96
N ASP A 31 9.00 13.16 -2.78
CA ASP A 31 9.02 13.68 -4.13
C ASP A 31 7.99 14.81 -4.22
N ALA A 32 8.43 16.05 -4.47
CA ALA A 32 7.59 17.24 -4.38
C ALA A 32 6.75 17.30 -3.07
N ASN A 33 7.36 16.92 -1.94
CA ASN A 33 6.75 16.76 -0.60
C ASN A 33 5.75 15.60 -0.43
N ILE A 34 5.48 14.81 -1.47
CA ILE A 34 4.63 13.62 -1.41
C ILE A 34 5.44 12.45 -0.83
N PRO A 35 4.91 11.69 0.15
CA PRO A 35 5.58 10.50 0.67
C PRO A 35 5.81 9.44 -0.41
N VAL A 36 7.04 8.96 -0.49
CA VAL A 36 7.38 7.75 -1.26
C VAL A 36 7.61 6.62 -0.27
N VAL A 37 6.96 5.48 -0.51
CA VAL A 37 7.00 4.31 0.36
C VAL A 37 7.37 3.06 -0.45
N GLU A 38 7.94 2.06 0.21
CA GLU A 38 8.17 0.76 -0.41
C GLU A 38 6.88 -0.08 -0.39
N VAL A 39 6.55 -0.64 -1.56
CA VAL A 39 5.37 -1.47 -1.75
C VAL A 39 5.79 -2.79 -2.39
N THR A 40 5.46 -3.90 -1.71
CA THR A 40 5.74 -5.25 -2.18
C THR A 40 4.54 -5.80 -2.93
N PHE A 41 4.76 -6.21 -4.17
CA PHE A 41 3.77 -6.86 -5.03
C PHE A 41 4.05 -8.35 -5.11
N ASN A 42 2.99 -9.15 -5.10
CA ASN A 42 3.03 -10.61 -5.25
C ASN A 42 4.07 -11.27 -4.32
N GLY A 43 4.28 -10.70 -3.13
CA GLY A 43 5.22 -11.15 -2.10
C GLY A 43 6.72 -11.12 -2.47
N THR A 44 7.09 -10.67 -3.66
CA THR A 44 8.45 -10.90 -4.20
C THR A 44 9.11 -9.68 -4.81
N ARG A 45 8.35 -8.69 -5.30
CA ARG A 45 8.92 -7.51 -5.97
C ARG A 45 8.51 -6.24 -5.27
N THR A 46 9.52 -5.48 -4.82
CA THR A 46 9.31 -4.21 -4.13
C THR A 46 9.60 -3.05 -5.06
N PHE A 47 8.73 -2.04 -5.04
CA PHE A 47 8.89 -0.79 -5.77
C PHE A 47 8.64 0.40 -4.85
N GLU A 48 9.33 1.50 -5.13
CA GLU A 48 8.94 2.80 -4.59
C GLU A 48 7.65 3.28 -5.26
N MET A 49 6.70 3.74 -4.46
CA MET A 49 5.44 4.31 -4.94
C MET A 49 5.10 5.59 -4.19
N LEU A 50 4.46 6.53 -4.88
CA LEU A 50 3.85 7.69 -4.24
C LEU A 50 2.61 7.26 -3.46
N LEU A 51 2.51 7.66 -2.19
CA LEU A 51 1.24 7.58 -1.48
C LEU A 51 0.30 8.65 -2.04
N ASP A 52 -0.71 8.22 -2.80
CA ASP A 52 -1.64 9.12 -3.49
C ASP A 52 -3.05 9.01 -2.90
N THR A 53 -3.39 9.94 -2.01
CA THR A 53 -4.72 9.99 -1.39
C THR A 53 -5.83 10.39 -2.37
N GLY A 54 -5.48 10.95 -3.54
CA GLY A 54 -6.39 11.32 -4.62
C GLY A 54 -6.71 10.17 -5.58
N ALA A 55 -5.94 9.09 -5.55
CA ALA A 55 -6.19 7.91 -6.38
C ALA A 55 -7.16 6.94 -5.69
N SER A 56 -8.28 6.63 -6.35
CA SER A 56 -9.23 5.62 -5.86
C SER A 56 -8.69 4.19 -5.96
N GLY A 57 -7.83 3.93 -6.94
CA GLY A 57 -7.19 2.64 -7.14
C GLY A 57 -5.70 2.77 -7.42
N THR A 58 -4.95 1.71 -7.16
CA THR A 58 -3.51 1.67 -7.35
C THR A 58 -3.14 1.69 -8.84
N ALA A 59 -2.19 2.54 -9.21
CA ALA A 59 -1.70 2.69 -10.58
C ALA A 59 -0.22 2.31 -10.67
N ILE A 60 0.13 1.49 -11.65
CA ILE A 60 1.50 1.05 -11.91
C ILE A 60 1.99 1.58 -13.26
N THR A 61 3.31 1.69 -13.40
CA THR A 61 3.93 2.07 -14.67
C THR A 61 3.97 0.87 -15.64
N PRO A 62 4.14 1.08 -16.95
CA PRO A 62 4.34 -0.01 -17.90
C PRO A 62 5.56 -0.89 -17.57
N GLN A 63 6.62 -0.29 -17.02
CA GLN A 63 7.81 -1.02 -16.60
C GLN A 63 7.52 -1.94 -15.41
N MET A 64 6.75 -1.46 -14.42
CA MET A 64 6.29 -2.29 -13.30
C MET A 64 5.41 -3.43 -13.80
N ALA A 65 4.46 -3.15 -14.71
CA ALA A 65 3.59 -4.18 -15.28
C ALA A 65 4.42 -5.30 -15.96
N LYS A 66 5.43 -4.92 -16.76
CA LYS A 66 6.37 -5.87 -17.38
C LYS A 66 7.14 -6.68 -16.33
N ALA A 67 7.69 -6.03 -15.30
CA ALA A 67 8.45 -6.68 -14.25
C ALA A 67 7.59 -7.66 -13.43
N LEU A 68 6.32 -7.31 -13.21
CA LEU A 68 5.35 -8.10 -12.46
C LEU A 68 4.68 -9.19 -13.30
N GLY A 69 4.83 -9.16 -14.63
CA GLY A 69 4.10 -10.05 -15.53
C GLY A 69 2.59 -9.75 -15.59
N VAL A 70 2.18 -8.52 -15.28
CA VAL A 70 0.78 -8.10 -15.32
C VAL A 70 0.36 -7.89 -16.77
N LEU A 71 -0.60 -8.71 -17.23
CA LEU A 71 -1.19 -8.58 -18.55
C LEU A 71 -2.44 -7.69 -18.49
N PRO A 72 -2.67 -6.84 -19.52
CA PRO A 72 -3.94 -6.14 -19.66
C PRO A 72 -5.12 -7.10 -19.80
N GLU A 73 -6.12 -6.96 -18.93
CA GLU A 73 -7.39 -7.70 -18.98
C GLU A 73 -8.51 -6.86 -19.61
N GLY A 74 -8.26 -5.57 -19.85
CA GLY A 74 -9.22 -4.65 -20.44
C GLY A 74 -8.76 -3.20 -20.31
N THR A 75 -9.67 -2.27 -20.59
CA THR A 75 -9.44 -0.84 -20.38
C THR A 75 -10.49 -0.23 -19.48
N VAL A 76 -10.10 0.82 -18.76
CA VAL A 76 -10.98 1.63 -17.91
C VAL A 76 -10.75 3.11 -18.19
N LEU A 77 -11.77 3.92 -17.94
CA LEU A 77 -11.62 5.37 -17.93
C LEU A 77 -11.18 5.79 -16.51
N VAL A 78 -10.15 6.63 -16.44
CA VAL A 78 -9.63 7.19 -15.19
C VAL A 78 -9.68 8.70 -15.28
N ASP A 79 -10.17 9.32 -14.22
CA ASP A 79 -10.14 10.77 -14.05
C ASP A 79 -8.79 11.17 -13.47
N THR A 80 -8.10 12.08 -14.16
CA THR A 80 -6.83 12.66 -13.71
C THR A 80 -6.97 14.18 -13.62
N ALA A 81 -6.01 14.84 -12.98
CA ALA A 81 -5.96 16.30 -12.97
C ALA A 81 -5.88 16.91 -14.38
N ALA A 82 -5.32 16.18 -15.35
CA ALA A 82 -5.23 16.60 -16.75
C ALA A 82 -6.47 16.25 -17.59
N GLY A 83 -7.50 15.64 -16.98
CA GLY A 83 -8.71 15.18 -17.63
C GLY A 83 -8.86 13.65 -17.65
N ARG A 84 -9.93 13.18 -18.27
CA ARG A 84 -10.27 11.76 -18.32
C ARG A 84 -9.52 11.06 -19.45
N ILE A 85 -8.86 9.96 -19.13
CA ILE A 85 -8.09 9.16 -20.09
C ILE A 85 -8.52 7.68 -20.03
N ARG A 86 -8.25 6.94 -21.11
CA ARG A 86 -8.41 5.48 -21.14
C ARG A 86 -7.06 4.83 -20.85
N VAL A 87 -7.02 3.92 -19.88
CA VAL A 87 -5.83 3.16 -19.50
C VAL A 87 -6.13 1.66 -19.48
N PHE A 88 -5.09 0.83 -19.55
CA PHE A 88 -5.24 -0.60 -19.34
C PHE A 88 -5.47 -0.90 -17.86
N ARG A 89 -6.23 -1.96 -17.59
CA ARG A 89 -6.38 -2.55 -16.27
C ARG A 89 -5.81 -3.97 -16.30
N GLY A 90 -5.08 -4.34 -15.26
CA GLY A 90 -4.63 -5.71 -15.01
C GLY A 90 -4.85 -6.07 -13.55
N ARG A 91 -4.35 -7.24 -13.13
CA ARG A 91 -4.53 -7.77 -11.78
C ARG A 91 -3.19 -8.18 -11.16
N VAL A 92 -3.08 -8.00 -9.85
CA VAL A 92 -1.97 -8.49 -9.03
C VAL A 92 -2.50 -9.38 -7.92
N ASN A 93 -1.72 -10.37 -7.50
CA ASN A 93 -2.11 -11.33 -6.48
C ASN A 93 -2.13 -10.68 -5.09
N SER A 94 -1.16 -9.81 -4.80
CA SER A 94 -1.12 -9.07 -3.55
C SER A 94 -0.35 -7.76 -3.68
N ILE A 95 -0.71 -6.80 -2.83
CA ILE A 95 -0.01 -5.54 -2.60
C ILE A 95 0.16 -5.40 -1.09
N ALA A 96 1.39 -5.10 -0.64
CA ALA A 96 1.70 -4.96 0.77
C ALA A 96 2.61 -3.76 1.06
N THR A 97 2.31 -3.02 2.14
CA THR A 97 3.18 -1.97 2.68
C THR A 97 2.86 -1.75 4.17
N GLY A 98 3.88 -1.54 5.00
CA GLY A 98 3.69 -1.18 6.41
C GLY A 98 2.77 -2.08 7.24
N GLY A 99 2.70 -3.38 6.92
CA GLY A 99 1.79 -4.32 7.58
C GLY A 99 0.38 -4.39 6.98
N ILE A 100 0.00 -3.48 6.09
CA ILE A 100 -1.22 -3.61 5.27
C ILE A 100 -0.94 -4.63 4.16
N VAL A 101 -1.84 -5.58 3.97
CA VAL A 101 -1.84 -6.51 2.85
C VAL A 101 -3.24 -6.54 2.25
N ALA A 102 -3.33 -6.28 0.96
CA ALA A 102 -4.55 -6.53 0.19
C ALA A 102 -4.25 -7.55 -0.89
N ASN A 103 -5.21 -8.45 -1.11
CA ASN A 103 -5.09 -9.54 -2.06
C ASN A 103 -6.00 -9.31 -3.26
N ASN A 104 -5.59 -9.81 -4.41
CA ASN A 104 -6.40 -9.89 -5.61
C ASN A 104 -6.95 -8.51 -6.05
N LEU A 105 -6.05 -7.53 -6.21
CA LEU A 105 -6.40 -6.17 -6.60
C LEU A 105 -6.29 -5.97 -8.11
N PHE A 106 -7.20 -5.16 -8.63
CA PHE A 106 -6.99 -4.55 -9.93
C PHE A 106 -6.03 -3.38 -9.80
N VAL A 107 -5.14 -3.26 -10.78
CA VAL A 107 -4.25 -2.11 -10.95
C VAL A 107 -4.44 -1.52 -12.33
N THR A 108 -4.29 -0.20 -12.45
CA THR A 108 -4.24 0.46 -13.76
C THR A 108 -2.80 0.54 -14.26
N ILE A 109 -2.58 0.43 -15.56
CA ILE A 109 -1.28 0.62 -16.19
C ILE A 109 -1.30 1.97 -16.90
N HIS A 110 -0.73 2.98 -16.25
CA HIS A 110 -0.79 4.36 -16.72
C HIS A 110 0.49 4.70 -17.49
N PRO A 111 0.41 4.98 -18.81
CA PRO A 111 1.60 5.08 -19.67
C PRO A 111 2.49 6.28 -19.36
N SER A 112 1.90 7.37 -18.84
CA SER A 112 2.61 8.63 -18.58
C SER A 112 3.07 8.81 -17.13
N LEU A 113 2.92 7.80 -16.27
CA LEU A 113 3.38 7.93 -14.88
C LEU A 113 4.89 7.69 -14.80
N PRO A 114 5.66 8.59 -14.18
CA PRO A 114 7.09 8.38 -13.93
C PRO A 114 7.34 7.38 -12.79
N ILE A 115 6.41 7.25 -11.86
CA ILE A 115 6.43 6.36 -10.70
C ILE A 115 5.00 5.88 -10.40
N GLY A 116 4.85 4.70 -9.79
CA GLY A 116 3.54 4.17 -9.41
C GLY A 116 2.86 4.99 -8.31
N LEU A 117 1.52 4.94 -8.30
CA LEU A 117 0.65 5.58 -7.31
C LEU A 117 -0.02 4.51 -6.45
N LEU A 118 0.12 4.62 -5.13
CA LEU A 118 -0.53 3.78 -4.15
C LEU A 118 -1.84 4.45 -3.73
N GLY A 119 -2.98 3.81 -4.04
CA GLY A 119 -4.30 4.41 -3.90
C GLY A 119 -5.10 3.92 -2.69
N GLN A 120 -6.30 4.50 -2.56
CA GLN A 120 -7.27 4.21 -1.49
C GLN A 120 -7.79 2.77 -1.50
N ASP A 121 -7.62 2.02 -2.58
CA ASP A 121 -7.95 0.59 -2.64
C ASP A 121 -7.12 -0.26 -1.66
N LEU A 122 -5.93 0.23 -1.27
CA LEU A 122 -5.11 -0.43 -0.26
C LEU A 122 -5.39 0.06 1.16
N PHE A 123 -5.49 1.38 1.37
CA PHE A 123 -5.56 1.99 2.70
C PHE A 123 -6.88 2.69 3.05
N GLY A 124 -7.91 2.57 2.20
CA GLY A 124 -9.18 3.29 2.36
C GLY A 124 -9.98 2.91 3.61
N ASN A 125 -9.68 1.76 4.23
CA ASN A 125 -10.26 1.31 5.49
C ASN A 125 -9.51 1.82 6.74
N TYR A 126 -8.51 2.68 6.55
CA TYR A 126 -7.68 3.22 7.61
C TYR A 126 -7.78 4.75 7.68
N ASP A 127 -7.66 5.29 8.87
CA ASP A 127 -7.27 6.67 9.07
C ASP A 127 -5.77 6.79 8.81
N VAL A 128 -5.41 7.69 7.89
CA VAL A 128 -4.05 7.85 7.40
C VAL A 128 -3.46 9.12 7.99
N THR A 129 -2.35 8.98 8.73
CA THR A 129 -1.56 10.12 9.23
C THR A 129 -0.19 10.14 8.58
N ILE A 130 0.10 11.19 7.82
CA ILE A 130 1.42 11.40 7.20
C ILE A 130 2.29 12.20 8.17
N ARG A 131 3.25 11.54 8.82
CA ARG A 131 4.26 12.18 9.67
C ARG A 131 5.49 12.57 8.86
N LYS A 132 6.53 13.08 9.54
CA LYS A 132 7.81 13.45 8.93
C LYS A 132 8.41 12.27 8.15
N ASP A 133 8.58 11.13 8.82
CA ASP A 133 9.38 9.99 8.35
C ASP A 133 8.56 8.69 8.17
N VAL A 134 7.29 8.69 8.58
CA VAL A 134 6.40 7.52 8.50
C VAL A 134 5.00 7.91 8.05
N VAL A 135 4.29 6.96 7.44
CA VAL A 135 2.85 7.02 7.24
C VAL A 135 2.23 6.01 8.19
N GLU A 136 1.27 6.47 8.98
CA GLU A 136 0.54 5.67 9.95
C GLU A 136 -0.86 5.34 9.43
N PHE A 137 -1.30 4.12 9.66
CA PHE A 137 -2.60 3.59 9.28
C PHE A 137 -3.29 3.02 10.52
N ALA A 138 -4.28 3.76 11.04
CA ALA A 138 -5.13 3.30 12.14
C ALA A 138 -6.41 2.68 11.54
N PRO A 139 -6.79 1.43 11.90
CA PRO A 139 -8.04 0.85 11.41
C PRO A 139 -9.24 1.74 11.78
N ARG A 140 -10.13 2.03 10.83
CA ARG A 140 -11.39 2.71 11.15
C ARG A 140 -12.31 1.72 11.87
N GLN A 141 -12.85 2.12 13.02
CA GLN A 141 -13.91 1.34 13.66
C GLN A 141 -15.18 1.50 12.82
N GLN A 142 -15.78 0.37 12.44
CA GLN A 142 -17.07 0.31 11.75
C GLN A 142 -18.20 0.17 12.76
#